data_AF-A0A7V7DW63-F1
#
_entry.id   AF-A0A7V7DW63-F1
#
_cell.length_a   1.000
_cell.length_b   1.000
_cell.length_c   1.000
_cell.angle_alpha   90.00
_cell.angle_beta   90.00
_cell.angle_gamma   90.00
#
_symmetry.space_group_name_H-M   'P 1'
#
loop_
_entity.id
_entity.type
_entity.pdbx_description
1 polymer ?
#
loop_
_entity_poly.entity_id
_entity_poly.type
_entity_poly.pdbx_seq_one_letter_code
_entity_poly.pdbx_strand_id
1 'polypeptide(L)'
;MKQLLVLAGFAVVLSGVVGCQSANRRIEKVIDGEGQFPEFLAGVWEAEINDSKWAFKFEDDGSISKITHVLAGEVDLEEGGTYLKGREPGTSAIFLMGPCEAEYNANTCELRVKIILDYYKMKLPQGELEGKSHDFFKGPVYEDDKTWKTEWLSYSWLEGADPPDTDAIESNPVSLIFKKLKIK
;
A
#
# COMPACT_ATOMS: atom_id res chain seq x y z
N MET A 1 -73.22 0.21 28.10
CA MET A 1 -73.57 1.46 27.39
C MET A 1 -72.51 2.49 27.77
N LYS A 2 -71.67 3.08 26.92
CA LYS A 2 -71.73 3.36 25.49
C LYS A 2 -70.30 3.29 24.92
N GLN A 3 -70.20 2.77 23.70
CA GLN A 3 -69.06 2.97 22.83
C GLN A 3 -68.98 4.44 22.41
N LEU A 4 -67.77 4.96 22.21
CA LEU A 4 -67.53 6.04 21.27
C LEU A 4 -66.16 5.83 20.62
N LEU A 5 -66.19 6.02 19.31
CA LEU A 5 -65.25 5.57 18.31
C LEU A 5 -64.67 6.83 17.65
N VAL A 6 -63.53 6.61 16.98
CA VAL A 6 -62.97 7.29 15.81
C VAL A 6 -62.04 8.52 15.95
N LEU A 7 -61.00 8.44 15.10
CA LEU A 7 -60.14 9.43 14.41
C LEU A 7 -58.86 9.85 15.15
N ALA A 8 -57.72 9.23 14.85
CA ALA A 8 -56.87 9.39 13.65
C ALA A 8 -56.17 10.77 13.59
N GLY A 9 -54.85 10.75 13.82
CA GLY A 9 -53.98 11.92 13.71
C GLY A 9 -52.52 11.48 13.61
N PHE A 10 -52.02 11.53 12.38
CA PHE A 10 -50.66 11.21 11.93
C PHE A 10 -49.62 12.13 12.61
N ALA A 11 -48.56 11.56 13.21
CA ALA A 11 -47.32 12.29 13.48
C ALA A 11 -46.13 11.32 13.43
N VAL A 12 -45.59 11.15 12.22
CA VAL A 12 -44.28 10.56 11.97
C VAL A 12 -43.24 11.57 12.43
N VAL A 13 -42.45 11.24 13.45
CA VAL A 13 -41.19 11.93 13.74
C VAL A 13 -40.10 10.88 13.83
N LEU A 14 -39.46 10.67 12.69
CA LEU A 14 -38.18 10.01 12.50
C LEU A 14 -37.13 10.71 13.39
N SER A 15 -36.71 10.05 14.47
CA SER A 15 -35.54 10.48 15.24
C SER A 15 -34.39 9.55 14.89
N GLY A 16 -33.42 10.12 14.20
CA GLY A 16 -32.31 9.44 13.53
C GLY A 16 -31.46 8.62 14.48
N VAL A 17 -31.16 7.41 14.01
CA VAL A 17 -30.06 6.60 14.48
C VAL A 17 -28.78 7.34 14.10
N VAL A 18 -28.12 8.00 15.07
CA VAL A 18 -26.73 8.44 14.89
C VAL A 18 -25.87 7.18 15.01
N GLY A 19 -25.89 6.37 13.96
CA GLY A 19 -24.92 5.31 13.73
C GLY A 19 -23.63 6.01 13.32
N CYS A 20 -22.73 6.20 14.28
CA CYS A 20 -21.34 6.50 14.03
C CYS A 20 -20.74 5.25 13.34
N GLN A 21 -20.93 5.13 12.03
CA GLN A 21 -20.21 4.17 11.22
C GLN A 21 -18.77 4.66 11.18
N SER A 22 -17.95 4.17 12.13
CA SER A 22 -16.52 4.09 11.91
C SER A 22 -16.34 3.41 10.56
N ALA A 23 -15.76 4.12 9.60
CA ALA A 23 -15.37 3.58 8.31
C ALA A 23 -14.30 2.51 8.55
N ASN A 24 -14.74 1.33 8.94
CA ASN A 24 -13.96 0.11 8.90
C ASN A 24 -13.91 -0.23 7.41
N ARG A 25 -12.94 0.38 6.69
CA ARG A 25 -12.55 -0.03 5.34
C ARG A 25 -12.09 -1.47 5.47
N ARG A 26 -13.04 -2.38 5.31
CA ARG A 26 -12.78 -3.80 5.11
C ARG A 26 -11.99 -3.86 3.82
N ILE A 27 -10.68 -4.07 3.93
CA ILE A 27 -9.78 -4.29 2.82
C ILE A 27 -10.39 -5.43 2.00
N GLU A 28 -10.86 -5.12 0.81
CA GLU A 28 -11.42 -6.11 -0.10
C GLU A 28 -10.25 -6.88 -0.67
N LYS A 29 -9.96 -7.98 0.02
CA LYS A 29 -8.86 -8.90 -0.24
C LYS A 29 -9.16 -9.59 -1.57
N VAL A 30 -8.55 -9.14 -2.66
CA VAL A 30 -8.60 -9.87 -3.93
C VAL A 30 -7.48 -10.89 -3.90
N ILE A 31 -7.79 -12.07 -3.36
CA ILE A 31 -7.02 -13.28 -3.61
C ILE A 31 -7.74 -13.96 -4.77
N ASP A 32 -7.11 -14.10 -5.93
CA ASP A 32 -7.68 -14.93 -6.99
C ASP A 32 -7.56 -16.42 -6.56
N GLY A 33 -8.67 -16.96 -6.06
CA GLY A 33 -8.79 -18.29 -5.48
C GLY A 33 -9.17 -18.27 -3.98
N GLU A 34 -9.92 -19.27 -3.52
CA GLU A 34 -10.40 -19.41 -2.13
C GLU A 34 -9.28 -19.65 -1.08
N GLY A 35 -8.02 -19.38 -1.43
CA GLY A 35 -6.84 -19.66 -0.62
C GLY A 35 -6.52 -18.57 0.40
N GLN A 36 -5.86 -18.95 1.49
CA GLN A 36 -5.22 -18.02 2.40
C GLN A 36 -3.88 -17.55 1.80
N PHE A 37 -3.38 -16.38 2.22
CA PHE A 37 -2.03 -15.96 1.88
C PHE A 37 -1.03 -17.00 2.41
N PRO A 38 -0.11 -17.55 1.60
CA PRO A 38 0.74 -18.63 2.04
C PRO A 38 1.67 -18.22 3.20
N GLU A 39 1.71 -19.04 4.25
CA GLU A 39 2.55 -18.81 5.44
C GLU A 39 4.04 -18.67 5.08
N PHE A 40 4.50 -19.38 4.04
CA PHE A 40 5.89 -19.29 3.60
C PHE A 40 6.25 -17.92 2.98
N LEU A 41 5.27 -17.08 2.63
CA LEU A 41 5.51 -15.71 2.17
C LEU A 41 5.58 -14.70 3.33
N ALA A 42 4.96 -14.99 4.47
CA ALA A 42 4.96 -14.11 5.63
C ALA A 42 6.38 -13.89 6.17
N GLY A 43 6.74 -12.64 6.45
CA GLY A 43 8.08 -12.26 6.93
C GLY A 43 8.66 -11.05 6.20
N VAL A 44 9.93 -10.78 6.47
CA VAL A 44 10.66 -9.63 5.90
C VAL A 44 11.42 -10.05 4.65
N TRP A 45 11.22 -9.32 3.56
CA TRP A 45 11.87 -9.50 2.28
C TRP A 45 12.64 -8.24 1.93
N GLU A 46 13.91 -8.37 1.52
CA GLU A 46 14.75 -7.23 1.13
C GLU A 46 15.39 -7.45 -0.24
N ALA A 47 15.47 -6.40 -1.04
CA ALA A 47 16.23 -6.38 -2.30
C ALA A 47 17.11 -5.12 -2.35
N GLU A 48 18.37 -5.32 -2.74
CA GLU A 48 19.31 -4.23 -3.00
C GLU A 48 19.01 -3.60 -4.37
N ILE A 49 19.08 -2.28 -4.42
CA ILE A 49 19.03 -1.50 -5.66
C ILE A 49 19.99 -0.31 -5.56
N ASN A 50 21.03 -0.33 -6.39
CA ASN A 50 22.13 0.63 -6.33
C ASN A 50 22.70 0.70 -4.89
N ASP A 51 22.61 1.87 -4.24
CA ASP A 51 23.06 2.13 -2.88
C ASP A 51 21.89 2.23 -1.87
N SER A 52 20.76 1.58 -2.16
CA SER A 52 19.56 1.60 -1.32
C SER A 52 18.86 0.24 -1.35
N LYS A 53 17.91 0.04 -0.44
CA LYS A 53 17.13 -1.19 -0.39
C LYS A 53 15.63 -0.96 -0.48
N TRP A 54 14.96 -1.88 -1.16
CA TRP A 54 13.54 -2.15 -0.97
C TRP A 54 13.37 -3.17 0.15
N ALA A 55 12.35 -2.97 0.99
CA ALA A 55 11.94 -3.99 1.95
C ALA A 55 10.43 -4.05 2.11
N PHE A 56 9.90 -5.26 2.35
CA PHE A 56 8.51 -5.50 2.70
C PHE A 56 8.42 -6.40 3.92
N LYS A 57 7.45 -6.13 4.80
CA LYS A 57 7.01 -7.09 5.82
C LYS A 57 5.60 -7.56 5.47
N PHE A 58 5.48 -8.80 5.00
CA PHE A 58 4.19 -9.46 4.84
C PHE A 58 3.79 -10.13 6.16
N GLU A 59 2.55 -9.91 6.60
CA GLU A 59 1.95 -10.67 7.70
C GLU A 59 1.33 -11.97 7.20
N ASP A 60 0.93 -12.86 8.12
CA ASP A 60 0.33 -14.16 7.81
C ASP A 60 -0.96 -14.06 6.98
N ASP A 61 -1.64 -12.92 7.06
CA ASP A 61 -2.84 -12.64 6.28
C ASP A 61 -2.54 -11.99 4.92
N GLY A 62 -1.28 -11.72 4.58
CA GLY A 62 -0.87 -11.06 3.34
C GLY A 62 -0.94 -9.54 3.37
N SER A 63 -1.33 -8.92 4.49
CA SER A 63 -1.17 -7.48 4.66
C SER A 63 0.30 -7.08 4.69
N ILE A 64 0.59 -5.85 4.26
CA ILE A 64 1.93 -5.29 4.24
C ILE A 64 2.05 -4.29 5.40
N SER A 65 2.66 -4.70 6.50
CA SER A 65 2.73 -3.88 7.72
C SER A 65 3.88 -2.88 7.72
N LYS A 66 4.89 -3.09 6.88
CA LYS A 66 6.03 -2.18 6.74
C LYS A 66 6.62 -2.23 5.34
N ILE A 67 6.98 -1.05 4.82
CA ILE A 67 7.64 -0.88 3.52
C ILE A 67 8.88 -0.02 3.74
N THR A 68 10.04 -0.42 3.22
CA THR A 68 11.18 0.48 3.02
C THR A 68 11.19 0.88 1.55
N HIS A 69 10.94 2.16 1.28
CA HIS A 69 10.78 2.75 -0.04
C HIS A 69 12.03 3.56 -0.42
N VAL A 70 12.36 3.68 -1.71
CA VAL A 70 13.63 4.29 -2.20
C VAL A 70 13.52 5.72 -2.75
N LEU A 71 12.31 6.28 -2.80
CA LEU A 71 11.97 7.60 -3.38
C LEU A 71 12.91 8.75 -2.99
N ALA A 72 13.31 8.80 -1.72
CA ALA A 72 14.13 9.88 -1.17
C ALA A 72 15.27 9.31 -0.30
N GLY A 73 15.91 8.27 -0.82
CA GLY A 73 16.69 7.32 -0.02
C GLY A 73 15.76 6.34 0.69
N GLU A 74 16.31 5.57 1.62
CA GLU A 74 15.56 4.58 2.40
C GLU A 74 14.62 5.27 3.39
N VAL A 75 13.31 5.15 3.12
CA VAL A 75 12.26 5.68 3.98
C VAL A 75 11.33 4.54 4.40
N ASP A 76 11.14 4.40 5.71
CA ASP A 76 10.15 3.48 6.26
C ASP A 76 8.73 4.11 6.14
N LEU A 77 7.86 3.42 5.40
CA LEU A 77 6.47 3.77 5.17
C LEU A 77 5.56 2.74 5.83
N GLU A 78 4.44 3.24 6.36
CA GLU A 78 3.37 2.46 6.98
C GLU A 78 2.02 2.90 6.40
N GLU A 79 1.04 2.00 6.41
CA GLU A 79 -0.33 2.35 6.00
C GLU A 79 -0.89 3.48 6.88
N GLY A 80 -1.61 4.42 6.27
CA GLY A 80 -2.08 5.64 6.93
C GLY A 80 -1.10 6.82 6.88
N GLY A 81 0.14 6.57 6.48
CA GLY A 81 1.13 7.60 6.14
C GLY A 81 2.19 7.88 7.20
N THR A 82 3.30 8.47 6.76
CA THR A 82 4.49 8.74 7.57
C THR A 82 4.82 10.23 7.55
N TYR A 83 5.13 10.80 8.72
CA TYR A 83 5.75 12.12 8.84
C TYR A 83 7.18 11.99 9.32
N LEU A 84 8.11 12.63 8.60
CA LEU A 84 9.53 12.69 8.98
C LEU A 84 9.94 14.15 9.20
N LYS A 85 10.58 14.41 10.33
CA LYS A 85 11.28 15.67 10.54
C LYS A 85 12.69 15.56 9.95
N GLY A 86 13.05 16.48 9.07
CA GLY A 86 14.40 16.51 8.50
C GLY A 86 15.44 17.01 9.50
N ARG A 87 16.71 16.78 9.18
CA ARG A 87 17.85 17.14 10.05
C ARG A 87 18.05 18.66 10.14
N GLU A 88 17.82 19.35 9.04
CA GLU A 88 17.98 20.80 8.96
C GLU A 88 16.72 21.53 9.45
N PRO A 89 16.86 22.70 10.10
CA PRO A 89 15.72 23.51 10.51
C PRO A 89 14.74 23.79 9.35
N GLY A 90 13.46 23.55 9.58
CA GLY A 90 12.40 23.79 8.57
C GLY A 90 12.23 22.68 7.52
N THR A 91 13.04 21.62 7.56
CA THR A 91 12.91 20.48 6.65
C THR A 91 12.00 19.39 7.21
N SER A 92 11.21 18.76 6.34
CA SER A 92 10.28 17.68 6.72
C SER A 92 9.80 16.91 5.49
N ALA A 93 9.28 15.71 5.68
CA ALA A 93 8.56 14.98 4.64
C ALA A 93 7.24 14.42 5.19
N ILE A 94 6.21 14.43 4.35
CA ILE A 94 4.93 13.76 4.58
C ILE A 94 4.74 12.77 3.43
N PHE A 95 4.35 11.55 3.77
CA PHE A 95 4.01 10.48 2.83
C PHE A 95 2.62 9.97 3.18
N LEU A 96 1.69 9.99 2.24
CA LEU A 96 0.35 9.46 2.41
C LEU A 96 0.23 8.19 1.57
N MET A 97 0.21 7.05 2.26
CA MET A 97 0.05 5.75 1.64
C MET A 97 -1.42 5.49 1.32
N GLY A 98 -1.69 5.10 0.08
CA GLY A 98 -2.94 4.47 -0.32
C GLY A 98 -2.95 2.99 0.06
N PRO A 99 -4.00 2.24 -0.32
CA PRO A 99 -4.07 0.80 -0.11
C PRO A 99 -2.89 0.08 -0.76
N CYS A 100 -2.20 -0.75 0.02
CA CYS A 100 -1.16 -1.64 -0.48
C CYS A 100 -1.73 -3.05 -0.60
N GLU A 101 -1.36 -3.77 -1.65
CA GLU A 101 -1.94 -5.07 -1.98
C GLU A 101 -0.82 -6.08 -2.25
N ALA A 102 -0.99 -7.31 -1.75
CA ALA A 102 -0.17 -8.45 -2.10
C ALA A 102 -1.08 -9.61 -2.51
N GLU A 103 -0.74 -10.25 -3.63
CA GLU A 103 -1.50 -11.35 -4.21
C GLU A 103 -0.55 -12.46 -4.65
N TYR A 104 -0.88 -13.70 -4.33
CA TYR A 104 -0.08 -14.86 -4.73
C TYR A 104 -0.91 -15.87 -5.50
N ASN A 105 -0.41 -16.29 -6.66
CA ASN A 105 -0.99 -17.34 -7.48
C ASN A 105 -0.18 -18.63 -7.34
N ALA A 106 -0.74 -19.63 -6.65
CA ALA A 106 -0.08 -20.91 -6.41
C ALA A 106 0.14 -21.77 -7.67
N ASN A 107 -0.63 -21.55 -8.75
CA ASN A 107 -0.47 -22.31 -9.99
C ASN A 107 0.75 -21.84 -10.79
N THR A 108 1.10 -20.56 -10.69
CA THR A 108 2.23 -19.94 -11.41
C THR A 108 3.40 -19.61 -10.49
N CYS A 109 3.24 -19.82 -9.18
CA CYS A 109 4.14 -19.37 -8.13
C CYS A 109 4.43 -17.86 -8.16
N GLU A 110 3.55 -17.06 -8.76
CA GLU A 110 3.76 -15.62 -8.95
C GLU A 110 3.23 -14.82 -7.75
N LEU A 111 4.10 -14.01 -7.14
CA LEU A 111 3.73 -12.99 -6.17
C LEU A 111 3.66 -11.63 -6.88
N ARG A 112 2.56 -10.92 -6.66
CA ARG A 112 2.32 -9.55 -7.10
C ARG A 112 2.18 -8.65 -5.89
N VAL A 113 2.83 -7.50 -5.92
CA VAL A 113 2.73 -6.48 -4.88
C VAL A 113 2.52 -5.13 -5.53
N LYS A 114 1.57 -4.36 -5.00
CA LYS A 114 1.23 -3.01 -5.44
C LYS A 114 1.35 -2.07 -4.25
N ILE A 115 2.21 -1.07 -4.40
CA ILE A 115 2.45 -0.03 -3.40
C ILE A 115 1.96 1.29 -3.97
N ILE A 116 1.09 1.95 -3.22
CA ILE A 116 0.48 3.22 -3.64
C ILE A 116 0.90 4.30 -2.65
N LEU A 117 1.72 5.23 -3.12
CA LEU A 117 2.03 6.49 -2.43
C LEU A 117 1.19 7.58 -3.10
N ASP A 118 -0.04 7.78 -2.61
CA ASP A 118 -1.03 8.70 -3.19
C ASP A 118 -0.54 10.14 -3.23
N TYR A 119 0.28 10.52 -2.24
CA TYR A 119 0.86 11.85 -2.15
C TYR A 119 2.12 11.83 -1.29
N TYR A 120 3.13 12.58 -1.70
CA TYR A 120 4.21 13.00 -0.83
C TYR A 120 4.48 14.49 -0.96
N LYS A 121 4.98 15.07 0.13
CA LYS A 121 5.50 16.43 0.17
C LYS A 121 6.77 16.47 0.99
N MET A 122 7.85 16.92 0.36
CA MET A 122 9.15 17.11 1.01
C MET A 122 9.48 18.60 1.05
N LYS A 123 9.65 19.14 2.26
CA LYS A 123 10.22 20.47 2.51
C LYS A 123 11.72 20.35 2.63
N LEU A 124 12.42 20.97 1.70
CA LEU A 124 13.87 21.03 1.59
C LEU A 124 14.35 22.45 1.92
N PRO A 125 15.66 22.66 2.18
CA PRO A 125 16.15 24.01 2.51
C PRO A 125 15.91 25.04 1.40
N GLN A 126 15.90 24.60 0.14
CA GLN A 126 15.76 25.47 -1.04
C GLN A 126 14.38 25.43 -1.71
N GLY A 127 13.40 24.73 -1.14
CA GLY A 127 12.07 24.61 -1.75
C GLY A 127 11.27 23.43 -1.26
N GLU A 128 10.25 23.08 -2.03
CA GLU A 128 9.37 21.96 -1.74
C GLU A 128 9.25 21.06 -2.98
N LEU A 129 9.17 19.75 -2.78
CA LEU A 129 8.86 18.76 -3.81
C LEU A 129 7.56 18.08 -3.44
N GLU A 130 6.66 17.94 -4.40
CA GLU A 130 5.39 17.24 -4.25
C GLU A 130 5.22 16.26 -5.39
N GLY A 131 4.54 15.15 -5.13
CA GLY A 131 4.30 14.15 -6.15
C GLY A 131 3.60 12.93 -5.59
N LYS A 132 3.62 11.86 -6.39
CA LYS A 132 3.09 10.55 -6.04
C LYS A 132 3.86 9.44 -6.74
N SER A 133 3.64 8.21 -6.31
CA SER A 133 4.26 7.04 -6.89
C SER A 133 3.36 5.82 -6.79
N HIS A 134 3.28 5.05 -7.87
CA HIS A 134 2.69 3.72 -7.86
C HIS A 134 3.77 2.72 -8.28
N ASP A 135 4.08 1.78 -7.41
CA ASP A 135 5.08 0.74 -7.66
C ASP A 135 4.42 -0.63 -7.73
N PHE A 136 4.75 -1.36 -8.80
CA PHE A 136 4.25 -2.70 -9.05
C PHE A 136 5.42 -3.66 -9.13
N PHE A 137 5.33 -4.71 -8.34
CA PHE A 137 6.31 -5.78 -8.26
C PHE A 137 5.61 -7.06 -8.66
N LYS A 138 6.19 -7.83 -9.58
CA LYS A 138 5.66 -9.14 -9.96
C LYS A 138 6.75 -10.13 -10.26
N GLY A 139 6.53 -11.39 -9.93
CA GLY A 139 7.37 -12.48 -10.42
C GLY A 139 7.35 -13.71 -9.52
N PRO A 140 8.05 -14.77 -9.91
CA PRO A 140 7.98 -16.05 -9.24
C PRO A 140 8.73 -16.05 -7.90
N VAL A 141 8.12 -16.68 -6.90
CA VAL A 141 8.79 -17.11 -5.67
C VAL A 141 9.32 -18.52 -5.90
N TYR A 142 10.63 -18.71 -5.72
CA TYR A 142 11.28 -19.98 -5.99
C TYR A 142 11.02 -21.02 -4.89
N GLU A 143 11.26 -22.30 -5.21
CA GLU A 143 11.08 -23.47 -4.32
C GLU A 143 11.90 -23.42 -3.02
N ASP A 144 12.85 -22.49 -2.90
CA ASP A 144 13.60 -22.29 -1.65
C ASP A 144 12.82 -21.50 -0.58
N ASP A 145 11.63 -21.01 -0.93
CA ASP A 145 10.73 -20.15 -0.15
C ASP A 145 11.41 -18.90 0.42
N LYS A 146 12.54 -18.50 -0.19
CA LYS A 146 13.43 -17.45 0.32
C LYS A 146 13.90 -16.49 -0.75
N THR A 147 13.64 -16.80 -2.03
CA THR A 147 14.02 -15.98 -3.16
C THR A 147 12.80 -15.62 -3.99
N TRP A 148 12.60 -14.32 -4.20
CA TRP A 148 11.56 -13.79 -5.08
C TRP A 148 12.22 -12.93 -6.16
N LYS A 149 12.20 -13.43 -7.40
CA LYS A 149 12.70 -12.67 -8.55
C LYS A 149 11.57 -11.83 -9.11
N THR A 150 11.83 -10.54 -9.24
CA THR A 150 10.78 -9.55 -9.40
C THR A 150 11.09 -8.61 -10.56
N GLU A 151 10.07 -8.32 -11.36
CA GLU A 151 10.02 -7.16 -12.23
C GLU A 151 9.36 -6.01 -11.48
N TRP A 152 10.06 -4.89 -11.35
CA TRP A 152 9.57 -3.68 -10.73
C TRP A 152 9.27 -2.61 -11.79
N LEU A 153 8.04 -2.10 -11.78
CA LEU A 153 7.57 -0.96 -12.55
C LEU A 153 7.26 0.18 -11.58
N SER A 154 7.86 1.35 -11.80
CA SER A 154 7.61 2.54 -10.97
C SER A 154 7.01 3.65 -11.82
N TYR A 155 5.77 4.02 -11.49
CA TYR A 155 5.08 5.15 -12.09
C TYR A 155 5.12 6.30 -11.09
N SER A 156 6.23 7.03 -11.09
CA SER A 156 6.47 8.17 -10.20
C SER A 156 6.42 9.47 -10.98
N TRP A 157 5.79 10.51 -10.42
CA TRP A 157 5.82 11.84 -11.01
C TRP A 157 5.70 12.94 -9.99
N LEU A 158 6.30 14.08 -10.32
CA LEU A 158 6.26 15.31 -9.54
C LEU A 158 5.07 16.16 -9.97
N GLU A 159 4.46 16.85 -9.02
CA GLU A 159 3.41 17.81 -9.34
C GLU A 159 3.96 18.95 -10.19
N GLY A 160 3.26 19.24 -11.30
CA GLY A 160 3.68 20.21 -12.31
C GLY A 160 4.67 19.69 -13.36
N ALA A 161 5.10 18.43 -13.28
CA ALA A 161 5.84 17.75 -14.35
C ALA A 161 4.88 17.02 -15.32
N ASP A 162 5.40 16.62 -16.48
CA ASP A 162 4.70 15.71 -17.38
C ASP A 162 4.52 14.33 -16.72
N PRO A 163 3.43 13.61 -17.03
CA PRO A 163 3.23 12.24 -16.54
C PRO A 163 4.34 11.30 -17.04
N PRO A 164 4.59 10.19 -16.33
CA PRO A 164 5.64 9.26 -16.71
C PRO A 164 5.29 8.55 -18.03
N ASP A 165 6.31 8.27 -18.85
CA ASP A 165 6.15 7.49 -20.08
C ASP A 165 5.89 6.01 -19.73
N THR A 166 4.62 5.62 -19.74
CA THR A 166 4.19 4.29 -19.35
C THR A 166 4.71 3.20 -20.28
N ASP A 167 4.77 3.47 -21.58
CA ASP A 167 5.22 2.51 -22.59
C ASP A 167 6.71 2.22 -22.42
N ALA A 168 7.50 3.25 -22.13
CA ALA A 168 8.93 3.10 -21.81
C ALA A 168 9.16 2.31 -20.53
N ILE A 169 8.37 2.56 -19.47
CA ILE A 169 8.44 1.86 -18.19
C ILE A 169 8.10 0.38 -18.37
N GLU A 170 7.00 0.06 -19.03
CA GLU A 170 6.52 -1.32 -19.24
C GLU A 170 7.47 -2.13 -20.13
N SER A 171 8.14 -1.47 -21.07
CA SER A 171 9.13 -2.11 -21.93
C SER A 171 10.46 -2.38 -21.23
N ASN A 172 10.72 -1.76 -20.07
CA ASN A 172 12.01 -1.83 -19.38
C ASN A 172 11.84 -1.99 -17.86
N PRO A 173 11.21 -3.08 -17.38
CA PRO A 173 11.10 -3.34 -15.95
C PRO A 173 12.47 -3.49 -15.29
N VAL A 174 12.59 -2.99 -14.06
CA VAL A 174 13.79 -3.19 -13.24
C VAL A 174 13.74 -4.57 -12.62
N SER A 175 14.75 -5.41 -12.87
CA SER A 175 14.84 -6.73 -12.23
C SER A 175 15.41 -6.58 -10.82
N LEU A 176 14.67 -7.06 -9.82
CA LEU A 176 15.10 -7.14 -8.42
C LEU A 176 15.10 -8.60 -7.94
N ILE A 177 15.93 -8.91 -6.97
CA ILE A 177 15.94 -10.21 -6.28
C ILE A 177 15.74 -9.96 -4.80
N PHE A 178 14.52 -10.22 -4.33
CA PHE A 178 14.21 -10.18 -2.91
C PHE A 178 14.67 -11.45 -2.22
N LYS A 179 15.26 -11.27 -1.04
CA LYS A 179 15.69 -12.33 -0.13
C LYS A 179 14.92 -12.23 1.17
N LYS A 180 14.36 -13.34 1.60
CA LYS A 180 13.69 -13.43 2.91
C LYS A 180 14.73 -13.42 4.02
N LEU A 181 14.59 -12.49 4.97
CA LEU A 181 15.46 -12.42 6.13
C LEU A 181 15.18 -13.58 7.09
N LYS A 182 16.26 -14.16 7.63
CA LYS A 182 16.15 -15.10 8.73
C LYS A 182 15.92 -14.32 10.03
N ILE A 183 14.71 -14.43 10.58
CA ILE A 183 14.46 -13.96 11.94
C ILE A 183 15.25 -14.88 12.87
N LYS A 184 16.14 -14.29 13.68
CA LYS A 184 16.93 -15.01 14.69
C LYS A 184 16.16 -15.14 15.99
#